data_AF-A0A350NQE4-F1
#
_entry.id   AF-A0A350NQE4-F1
#
_cell.length_a   1.000
_cell.length_b   1.000
_cell.length_c   1.000
_cell.angle_alpha   90.00
_cell.angle_beta   90.00
_cell.angle_gamma   90.00
#
_symmetry.space_group_name_H-M   'P 1'
#
loop_
_entity.id
_entity.type
_entity.pdbx_description
1 polymer ?
#
loop_
_entity_poly.entity_id
_entity_poly.type
_entity_poly.pdbx_seq_one_letter_code
_entity_poly.pdbx_strand_id
1 'polypeptide(L)'
;MMSRFASSGLVPEKWETIAPFYEALQKETVTPDNMEGWLKQWSDLHIVLEDAIFAAYRAVSENTADAEAEQKYMHFVEEIQPKVATAEQLLAEKMLDISDSAIPESKMEAVRRLKNWAALYNEKNLAINTEIAKLGNEYDKTVGAMTVAIDGKEQTMQQAGEHQFNVDRNHREKAWHIVQERWLIDRAVLDQLFLEMLALRREIAGNAGFSDFRDYKWRNLSRFTYTPQDCLALHEAIEQEVIPVVRKYTTRKAAQMSIKTLRPWDSNVDALGRKALRPFETVAQLEDGIQRIFNRIDPVLGSHFNRMRDGNLDLESRRNKAPGAYCGGFHQTGKPYIFANVIG
;
A
#
# COMPACT_ATOMS: atom_id res chain seq x y z
N MET A 1 14.12 -15.61 -14.58
CA MET A 1 13.44 -16.46 -15.57
C MET A 1 12.72 -15.48 -16.49
N MET A 2 13.28 -15.17 -17.68
CA MET A 2 12.55 -14.32 -18.65
C MET A 2 11.23 -15.01 -18.95
N SER A 3 10.13 -14.30 -18.69
CA SER A 3 8.78 -14.84 -18.75
C SER A 3 8.52 -15.53 -20.09
N ARG A 4 8.00 -16.77 -20.03
CA ARG A 4 7.52 -17.57 -21.18
C ARG A 4 6.55 -16.78 -22.08
N PHE A 5 5.99 -15.68 -21.56
CA PHE A 5 5.02 -14.83 -22.25
C PHE A 5 5.62 -13.67 -23.07
N ALA A 6 6.88 -13.28 -22.85
CA ALA A 6 7.52 -12.27 -23.71
C ALA A 6 7.65 -12.76 -25.17
N SER A 7 7.79 -14.08 -25.36
CA SER A 7 7.79 -14.75 -26.66
C SER A 7 6.40 -15.16 -27.17
N SER A 8 5.33 -14.99 -26.38
CA SER A 8 3.98 -15.46 -26.74
C SER A 8 3.08 -14.38 -27.35
N GLY A 9 3.57 -13.14 -27.47
CA GLY A 9 2.79 -12.01 -28.00
C GLY A 9 1.78 -11.42 -27.01
N LEU A 10 1.86 -11.76 -25.72
CA LEU A 10 1.02 -11.16 -24.67
C LEU A 10 1.44 -9.71 -24.42
N VAL A 11 0.49 -8.78 -24.51
CA VAL A 11 0.64 -7.36 -24.17
C VAL A 11 -0.29 -7.05 -23.00
N PRO A 12 0.22 -6.87 -21.76
CA PRO A 12 -0.60 -6.73 -20.56
C PRO A 12 -1.58 -5.54 -20.58
N GLU A 13 -1.32 -4.55 -21.42
CA GLU A 13 -2.18 -3.40 -21.64
C GLU A 13 -3.35 -3.69 -22.62
N LYS A 14 -3.43 -4.86 -23.26
CA LYS A 14 -4.42 -5.14 -24.31
C LYS A 14 -5.19 -6.42 -24.01
N TRP A 15 -6.47 -6.27 -23.67
CA TRP A 15 -7.35 -7.38 -23.35
C TRP A 15 -7.39 -8.43 -24.46
N GLU A 16 -7.37 -8.03 -25.73
CA GLU A 16 -7.42 -8.93 -26.89
C GLU A 16 -6.23 -9.89 -26.94
N THR A 17 -5.10 -9.51 -26.32
CA THR A 17 -3.92 -10.37 -26.21
C THR A 17 -3.90 -11.19 -24.93
N ILE A 18 -4.68 -10.80 -23.91
CA ILE A 18 -4.78 -11.49 -22.62
C ILE A 18 -5.86 -12.57 -22.66
N ALA A 19 -7.03 -12.26 -23.23
CA ALA A 19 -8.21 -13.12 -23.26
C ALA A 19 -7.91 -14.54 -23.78
N PRO A 20 -7.12 -14.74 -24.86
CA PRO A 20 -6.82 -16.09 -25.36
C PRO A 20 -6.13 -16.99 -24.33
N PHE A 21 -5.34 -16.43 -23.41
CA PHE A 21 -4.67 -17.21 -22.35
C PHE A 21 -5.65 -17.66 -21.27
N TYR A 22 -6.57 -16.77 -20.85
CA TYR A 22 -7.66 -17.16 -19.96
C TYR A 22 -8.58 -18.19 -20.60
N GLU A 23 -8.96 -18.00 -21.87
CA GLU A 23 -9.79 -18.95 -22.61
C GLU A 23 -9.14 -20.33 -22.71
N ALA A 24 -7.82 -20.40 -22.93
CA ALA A 24 -7.09 -21.66 -22.98
C ALA A 24 -7.19 -22.41 -21.62
N LEU A 25 -6.92 -21.70 -20.51
CA LEU A 25 -7.05 -22.25 -19.15
C LEU A 25 -8.50 -22.67 -18.83
N GLN A 26 -9.49 -21.91 -19.31
CA GLN A 26 -10.91 -22.22 -19.14
C GLN A 26 -11.36 -23.42 -19.99
N LYS A 27 -10.74 -23.70 -21.14
CA LYS A 27 -11.06 -24.86 -22.00
C LYS A 27 -10.40 -26.16 -21.50
N GLU A 28 -9.25 -26.09 -20.84
CA GLU A 28 -8.51 -27.26 -20.36
C GLU A 28 -9.24 -27.98 -19.21
N THR A 29 -9.65 -29.24 -19.35
CA THR A 29 -10.24 -29.99 -18.23
C THR A 29 -9.21 -30.20 -17.12
N VAL A 30 -9.54 -29.79 -15.88
CA VAL A 30 -8.64 -29.94 -14.74
C VAL A 30 -8.97 -31.22 -13.98
N THR A 31 -7.95 -32.04 -13.75
CA THR A 31 -7.98 -33.28 -12.99
C THR A 31 -6.88 -33.22 -11.91
N PRO A 32 -6.94 -34.06 -10.87
CA PRO A 32 -5.87 -34.12 -9.87
C PRO A 32 -4.46 -34.29 -10.48
N ASP A 33 -4.35 -35.03 -11.60
CA ASP A 33 -3.08 -35.34 -12.24
C ASP A 33 -2.46 -34.15 -13.00
N ASN A 34 -3.27 -33.26 -13.59
CA ASN A 34 -2.78 -32.10 -14.35
C ASN A 34 -2.90 -30.76 -13.59
N MET A 35 -3.56 -30.77 -12.42
CA MET A 35 -3.87 -29.58 -11.62
C MET A 35 -2.63 -28.72 -11.33
N GLU A 36 -1.49 -29.31 -10.99
CA GLU A 36 -0.27 -28.52 -10.72
C GLU A 36 0.23 -27.78 -11.96
N GLY A 37 0.18 -28.42 -13.12
CA GLY A 37 0.57 -27.79 -14.39
C GLY A 37 -0.38 -26.66 -14.77
N TRP A 38 -1.69 -26.88 -14.60
CA TRP A 38 -2.72 -25.87 -14.85
C TRP A 38 -2.60 -24.67 -13.89
N LEU A 39 -2.43 -24.92 -12.58
CA LEU A 39 -2.19 -23.89 -11.57
C LEU A 39 -0.92 -23.08 -11.87
N LYS A 40 0.14 -23.75 -12.35
CA LYS A 40 1.36 -23.05 -12.75
C LYS A 40 1.11 -22.13 -13.94
N GLN A 41 0.37 -22.56 -14.96
CA GLN A 41 0.04 -21.71 -16.12
C GLN A 41 -0.79 -20.49 -15.69
N TRP A 42 -1.78 -20.70 -14.82
CA TRP A 42 -2.57 -19.62 -14.23
C TRP A 42 -1.69 -18.65 -13.43
N SER A 43 -0.84 -19.17 -12.54
CA SER A 43 0.08 -18.36 -11.75
C SER A 43 1.07 -17.57 -12.61
N ASP A 44 1.63 -18.18 -13.67
CA ASP A 44 2.57 -17.50 -14.55
C ASP A 44 1.88 -16.34 -15.31
N LEU A 45 0.61 -16.52 -15.74
CA LEU A 45 -0.19 -15.46 -16.38
C LEU A 45 -0.49 -14.32 -15.39
N HIS A 46 -0.95 -14.67 -14.19
CA HIS A 46 -1.25 -13.72 -13.12
C HIS A 46 -0.03 -12.86 -12.78
N ILE A 47 1.16 -13.47 -12.65
CA ILE A 47 2.43 -12.78 -12.41
C ILE A 47 2.72 -11.71 -13.47
N VAL A 48 2.46 -11.98 -14.75
CA VAL A 48 2.73 -11.01 -15.82
C VAL A 48 1.80 -9.81 -15.72
N LEU A 49 0.53 -10.05 -15.41
CA LEU A 49 -0.48 -9.00 -15.28
C LEU A 49 -0.25 -8.15 -14.03
N GLU A 50 0.00 -8.78 -12.89
CA GLU A 50 0.30 -8.08 -11.63
C GLU A 50 1.56 -7.22 -11.74
N ASP A 51 2.64 -7.74 -12.34
CA ASP A 51 3.86 -6.96 -12.53
C ASP A 51 3.63 -5.74 -13.44
N ALA A 52 2.76 -5.85 -14.45
CA ALA A 52 2.42 -4.74 -15.35
C ALA A 52 1.52 -3.69 -14.68
N ILE A 53 0.50 -4.12 -13.94
CA ILE A 53 -0.37 -3.26 -13.13
C ILE A 53 0.47 -2.54 -12.08
N PHE A 54 1.35 -3.27 -11.38
CA PHE A 54 2.24 -2.69 -10.38
C PHE A 54 3.23 -1.70 -11.00
N ALA A 55 3.75 -1.95 -12.20
CA ALA A 55 4.59 -0.99 -12.91
C ALA A 55 3.84 0.33 -13.20
N ALA A 56 2.57 0.25 -13.61
CA ALA A 56 1.74 1.43 -13.84
C ALA A 56 1.42 2.17 -12.53
N TYR A 57 1.05 1.43 -11.47
CA TYR A 57 0.82 2.00 -10.13
C TYR A 57 2.07 2.67 -9.57
N ARG A 58 3.23 2.02 -9.71
CA ARG A 58 4.54 2.57 -9.35
C ARG A 58 4.74 3.92 -10.03
N ALA A 59 4.63 3.99 -11.36
CA ALA A 59 4.86 5.21 -12.11
C ALA A 59 3.96 6.38 -11.65
N VAL A 60 2.66 6.14 -11.48
CA VAL A 60 1.74 7.20 -11.03
C VAL A 60 1.99 7.61 -9.57
N SER A 61 2.40 6.68 -8.70
CA SER A 61 2.74 7.00 -7.30
C SER A 61 4.08 7.73 -7.15
N GLU A 62 5.06 7.47 -8.03
CA GLU A 62 6.35 8.15 -8.08
C GLU A 62 6.20 9.63 -8.51
N ASN A 63 5.24 9.93 -9.38
CA ASN A 63 4.89 11.29 -9.79
C ASN A 63 3.39 11.40 -10.16
N THR A 64 2.59 11.87 -9.23
CA THR A 64 1.13 12.04 -9.37
C THR A 64 0.74 13.14 -10.36
N ALA A 65 1.70 13.96 -10.83
CA ALA A 65 1.45 14.97 -11.87
C ALA A 65 1.81 14.47 -13.28
N ASP A 66 2.29 13.24 -13.43
CA ASP A 66 2.60 12.64 -14.73
C ASP A 66 1.32 12.14 -15.40
N ALA A 67 0.87 12.88 -16.42
CA ALA A 67 -0.36 12.56 -17.16
C ALA A 67 -0.25 11.26 -17.98
N GLU A 68 0.94 10.89 -18.47
CA GLU A 68 1.13 9.65 -19.22
C GLU A 68 1.08 8.45 -18.27
N ALA A 69 1.75 8.54 -17.12
CA ALA A 69 1.70 7.52 -16.09
C ALA A 69 0.27 7.33 -15.55
N GLU A 70 -0.44 8.43 -15.33
CA GLU A 70 -1.85 8.40 -14.93
C GLU A 70 -2.70 7.70 -15.99
N GLN A 71 -2.62 8.11 -17.25
CA GLN A 71 -3.42 7.52 -18.32
C GLN A 71 -3.16 6.02 -18.42
N LYS A 72 -1.89 5.59 -18.29
CA LYS A 72 -1.52 4.18 -18.29
C LYS A 72 -2.15 3.43 -17.10
N TYR A 73 -2.09 3.99 -15.90
CA TYR A 73 -2.68 3.36 -14.72
C TYR A 73 -4.21 3.29 -14.83
N MET A 74 -4.87 4.36 -15.26
CA MET A 74 -6.32 4.39 -15.46
C MET A 74 -6.78 3.41 -16.53
N HIS A 75 -6.02 3.23 -17.60
CA HIS A 75 -6.29 2.19 -18.58
C HIS A 75 -6.32 0.79 -17.95
N PHE A 76 -5.38 0.46 -17.07
CA PHE A 76 -5.45 -0.81 -16.34
C PHE A 76 -6.69 -0.90 -15.44
N VAL A 77 -6.98 0.16 -14.68
CA VAL A 77 -8.07 0.21 -13.69
C VAL A 77 -9.47 0.13 -14.33
N GLU A 78 -9.65 0.76 -15.49
CA GLU A 78 -10.93 0.83 -16.19
C GLU A 78 -11.13 -0.33 -17.18
N GLU A 79 -10.10 -0.67 -17.97
CA GLU A 79 -10.26 -1.55 -19.12
C GLU A 79 -9.76 -2.98 -18.89
N ILE A 80 -8.75 -3.17 -18.05
CA ILE A 80 -8.07 -4.47 -17.89
C ILE A 80 -8.52 -5.18 -16.63
N GLN A 81 -8.42 -4.54 -15.47
CA GLN A 81 -8.69 -5.14 -14.17
C GLN A 81 -10.10 -5.73 -14.04
N PRO A 82 -11.19 -5.06 -14.48
CA PRO A 82 -12.53 -5.64 -14.42
C PRO A 82 -12.65 -6.94 -15.25
N LYS A 83 -12.10 -6.95 -16.47
CA LYS A 83 -12.14 -8.12 -17.37
C LYS A 83 -11.29 -9.27 -16.82
N VAL A 84 -10.12 -8.95 -16.27
CA VAL A 84 -9.26 -9.91 -15.57
C VAL A 84 -9.99 -10.49 -14.36
N ALA A 85 -10.63 -9.67 -13.51
CA ALA A 85 -11.36 -10.15 -12.34
C ALA A 85 -12.48 -11.14 -12.71
N THR A 86 -13.24 -10.87 -13.77
CA THR A 86 -14.25 -11.81 -14.29
C THR A 86 -13.61 -13.12 -14.76
N ALA A 87 -12.51 -13.07 -15.50
CA ALA A 87 -11.84 -14.27 -16.00
C ALA A 87 -11.19 -15.09 -14.87
N GLU A 88 -10.59 -14.42 -13.89
CA GLU A 88 -10.04 -14.99 -12.66
C GLU A 88 -11.12 -15.71 -11.82
N GLN A 89 -12.33 -15.13 -11.73
CA GLN A 89 -13.45 -15.78 -11.06
C GLN A 89 -13.82 -17.11 -11.72
N LEU A 90 -13.87 -17.17 -13.05
CA LEU A 90 -14.17 -18.41 -13.78
C LEU A 90 -13.10 -19.49 -13.56
N LEU A 91 -11.83 -19.11 -13.48
CA LEU A 91 -10.75 -20.04 -13.14
C LEU A 91 -10.86 -20.50 -11.68
N ALA A 92 -11.20 -19.60 -10.76
CA ALA A 92 -11.41 -19.94 -9.36
C ALA A 92 -12.56 -20.93 -9.18
N GLU A 93 -13.72 -20.70 -9.78
CA GLU A 93 -14.86 -21.64 -9.75
C GLU A 93 -14.45 -23.02 -10.25
N LYS A 94 -13.75 -23.07 -11.38
CA LYS A 94 -13.22 -24.32 -11.95
C LYS A 94 -12.25 -25.06 -11.02
N MET A 95 -11.37 -24.33 -10.34
CA MET A 95 -10.47 -24.91 -9.34
C MET A 95 -11.25 -25.45 -8.13
N LEU A 96 -12.33 -24.77 -7.73
CA LEU A 96 -13.14 -25.13 -6.58
C LEU A 96 -14.10 -26.31 -6.85
N ASP A 97 -14.32 -26.68 -8.11
CA ASP A 97 -15.02 -27.92 -8.48
C ASP A 97 -14.19 -29.19 -8.19
N ILE A 98 -12.87 -29.05 -8.02
CA ILE A 98 -12.00 -30.17 -7.63
C ILE A 98 -12.26 -30.48 -6.15
N SER A 99 -12.47 -31.77 -5.84
CA SER A 99 -12.68 -32.20 -4.47
C SER A 99 -11.49 -31.84 -3.58
N ASP A 100 -11.76 -31.23 -2.41
CA ASP A 100 -10.77 -30.95 -1.38
C ASP A 100 -9.90 -32.17 -1.02
N SER A 101 -10.47 -33.38 -1.09
CA SER A 101 -9.75 -34.64 -0.81
C SER A 101 -8.62 -34.96 -1.80
N ALA A 102 -8.65 -34.37 -3.00
CA ALA A 102 -7.62 -34.50 -4.01
C ALA A 102 -6.51 -33.43 -3.88
N ILE A 103 -6.65 -32.48 -2.95
CA ILE A 103 -5.70 -31.39 -2.76
C ILE A 103 -4.77 -31.73 -1.59
N PRO A 104 -3.43 -31.56 -1.74
CA PRO A 104 -2.51 -31.75 -0.63
C PRO A 104 -2.83 -30.85 0.56
N GLU A 105 -2.74 -31.39 1.78
CA GLU A 105 -3.02 -30.65 3.03
C GLU A 105 -2.22 -29.34 3.13
N SER A 106 -0.99 -29.33 2.64
CA SER A 106 -0.12 -28.14 2.60
C SER A 106 -0.67 -26.97 1.79
N LYS A 107 -1.67 -27.20 0.92
CA LYS A 107 -2.31 -26.19 0.07
C LYS A 107 -3.71 -25.80 0.56
N MET A 108 -4.23 -26.44 1.62
CA MET A 108 -5.62 -26.23 2.07
C MET A 108 -5.90 -24.83 2.57
N GLU A 109 -4.92 -24.13 3.13
CA GLU A 109 -5.07 -22.71 3.49
C GLU A 109 -5.24 -21.81 2.26
N ALA A 110 -4.54 -22.10 1.17
CA ALA A 110 -4.70 -21.37 -0.09
C ALA A 110 -6.10 -21.63 -0.70
N VAL A 111 -6.56 -22.88 -0.67
CA VAL A 111 -7.93 -23.25 -1.08
C VAL A 111 -8.97 -22.52 -0.23
N ARG A 112 -8.79 -22.48 1.10
CA ARG A 112 -9.70 -21.76 2.00
C ARG A 112 -9.80 -20.28 1.64
N ARG A 113 -8.69 -19.64 1.31
CA ARG A 113 -8.64 -18.24 0.84
C ARG A 113 -9.30 -18.07 -0.51
N LEU A 114 -9.07 -18.98 -1.46
CA LEU A 114 -9.70 -18.96 -2.77
C LEU A 114 -11.23 -19.10 -2.67
N LYS A 115 -11.72 -20.04 -1.85
CA LYS A 115 -13.16 -20.20 -1.56
C LYS A 115 -13.77 -18.91 -1.02
N ASN A 116 -13.10 -18.28 -0.06
CA ASN A 116 -13.56 -17.01 0.49
C ASN A 116 -13.54 -15.88 -0.53
N TRP A 117 -12.49 -15.77 -1.34
CA TRP A 117 -12.38 -14.76 -2.39
C TRP A 117 -13.48 -14.94 -3.45
N ALA A 118 -13.64 -16.15 -3.97
CA ALA A 118 -14.64 -16.47 -4.99
C ALA A 118 -16.08 -16.26 -4.48
N ALA A 119 -16.34 -16.58 -3.21
CA ALA A 119 -17.65 -16.35 -2.57
C ALA A 119 -17.98 -14.86 -2.37
N LEU A 120 -16.98 -13.97 -2.38
CA LEU A 120 -17.17 -12.53 -2.27
C LEU A 120 -17.25 -11.83 -3.63
N TYR A 121 -17.01 -12.55 -4.73
CA TYR A 121 -17.12 -12.00 -6.07
C TYR A 121 -18.55 -11.51 -6.33
N ASN A 122 -18.64 -10.28 -6.85
CA ASN A 122 -19.89 -9.71 -7.29
C ASN A 122 -19.60 -8.78 -8.48
N GLU A 123 -20.21 -9.07 -9.62
CA GLU A 123 -19.98 -8.32 -10.86
C GLU A 123 -20.30 -6.83 -10.72
N LYS A 124 -21.33 -6.47 -9.95
CA LYS A 124 -21.68 -5.06 -9.68
C LYS A 124 -20.57 -4.31 -8.96
N ASN A 125 -19.78 -5.00 -8.15
CA ASN A 125 -18.69 -4.39 -7.40
C ASN A 125 -17.47 -4.09 -8.28
N LEU A 126 -17.36 -4.63 -9.49
CA LEU A 126 -16.23 -4.37 -10.39
C LEU A 126 -16.16 -2.89 -10.76
N ALA A 127 -17.27 -2.31 -11.23
CA ALA A 127 -17.34 -0.89 -11.55
C ALA A 127 -17.12 0.00 -10.31
N ILE A 128 -17.64 -0.41 -9.15
CA ILE A 128 -17.45 0.34 -7.89
C ILE A 128 -15.98 0.33 -7.47
N ASN A 129 -15.27 -0.78 -7.66
CA ASN A 129 -13.83 -0.86 -7.36
C ASN A 129 -13.02 0.06 -8.28
N THR A 130 -13.37 0.15 -9.57
CA THR A 130 -12.79 1.10 -10.52
C THR A 130 -12.96 2.55 -10.02
N GLU A 131 -14.16 2.93 -9.60
CA GLU A 131 -14.41 4.27 -9.06
C GLU A 131 -13.65 4.55 -7.76
N ILE A 132 -13.56 3.57 -6.84
CA ILE A 132 -12.74 3.70 -5.63
C ILE A 132 -11.25 3.91 -5.97
N ALA A 133 -10.73 3.21 -6.99
CA ALA A 133 -9.35 3.37 -7.42
C ALA A 133 -9.08 4.76 -7.99
N LYS A 134 -10.02 5.35 -8.76
CA LYS A 134 -9.94 6.73 -9.24
C LYS A 134 -9.91 7.74 -8.10
N LEU A 135 -10.83 7.59 -7.13
CA LEU A 135 -10.86 8.46 -5.95
C LEU A 135 -9.57 8.34 -5.13
N GLY A 136 -8.97 7.15 -5.07
CA GLY A 136 -7.67 6.90 -4.43
C GLY A 136 -6.55 7.67 -5.12
N ASN A 137 -6.52 7.63 -6.46
CA ASN A 137 -5.56 8.40 -7.25
C ASN A 137 -5.73 9.92 -7.07
N GLU A 138 -6.96 10.42 -7.01
CA GLU A 138 -7.23 11.84 -6.75
C GLU A 138 -6.83 12.28 -5.35
N TYR A 139 -6.97 11.40 -4.35
CA TYR A 139 -6.42 11.64 -3.02
C TYR A 139 -4.89 11.75 -3.07
N ASP A 140 -4.21 10.80 -3.73
CA ASP A 140 -2.75 10.79 -3.84
C ASP A 140 -2.24 12.04 -4.57
N LYS A 141 -2.90 12.48 -5.64
CA LYS A 141 -2.60 13.75 -6.32
C LYS A 141 -2.76 14.95 -5.41
N THR A 142 -3.90 15.03 -4.72
CA THR A 142 -4.22 16.17 -3.87
C THR A 142 -3.17 16.32 -2.77
N VAL A 143 -2.85 15.22 -2.08
CA VAL A 143 -1.86 15.23 -0.99
C VAL A 143 -0.43 15.38 -1.52
N GLY A 144 -0.09 14.69 -2.60
CA GLY A 144 1.24 14.76 -3.21
C GLY A 144 1.60 16.14 -3.73
N ALA A 145 0.61 16.93 -4.16
CA ALA A 145 0.80 18.32 -4.60
C ALA A 145 0.97 19.32 -3.45
N MET A 146 0.72 18.93 -2.19
CA MET A 146 0.81 19.84 -1.05
C MET A 146 2.25 20.24 -0.76
N THR A 147 2.49 21.55 -0.79
CA THR A 147 3.72 22.17 -0.30
C THR A 147 3.42 23.30 0.68
N VAL A 148 4.43 23.64 1.48
CA VAL A 148 4.42 24.80 2.39
C VAL A 148 5.71 25.59 2.26
N ALA A 149 5.68 26.86 2.67
CA ALA A 149 6.87 27.69 2.77
C ALA A 149 7.28 27.85 4.24
N ILE A 150 8.45 27.32 4.62
CA ILE A 150 9.05 27.50 5.95
C ILE A 150 10.48 28.00 5.75
N ASP A 151 10.87 29.04 6.49
CA ASP A 151 12.18 29.70 6.38
C ASP A 151 12.57 30.12 4.94
N GLY A 152 11.57 30.53 4.15
CA GLY A 152 11.74 30.97 2.77
C GLY A 152 11.97 29.84 1.76
N LYS A 153 11.80 28.57 2.14
CA LYS A 153 11.93 27.41 1.26
C LYS A 153 10.59 26.72 1.06
N GLU A 154 10.26 26.41 -0.18
CA GLU A 154 9.16 25.48 -0.49
C GLU A 154 9.57 24.07 -0.05
N GLN A 155 8.69 23.38 0.68
CA GLN A 155 8.91 22.04 1.22
C GLN A 155 7.67 21.18 1.03
N THR A 156 7.85 19.88 0.87
CA THR A 156 6.76 18.90 0.97
C THR A 156 6.21 18.85 2.40
N MET A 157 5.02 18.28 2.58
CA MET A 157 4.44 18.09 3.91
C MET A 157 5.31 17.22 4.82
N GLN A 158 6.02 16.23 4.26
CA GLN A 158 6.95 15.38 5.01
C GLN A 158 8.20 16.16 5.41
N GLN A 159 8.83 16.90 4.50
CA GLN A 159 9.99 17.76 4.81
C GLN A 159 9.65 18.80 5.88
N ALA A 160 8.46 19.40 5.81
CA ALA A 160 7.99 20.35 6.82
C ALA A 160 7.89 19.72 8.23
N GLY A 161 7.68 18.40 8.30
CA GLY A 161 7.69 17.62 9.54
C GLY A 161 9.02 17.65 10.29
N GLU A 162 10.16 17.82 9.61
CA GLU A 162 11.49 17.93 10.23
C GLU A 162 11.54 19.09 11.24
N HIS A 163 10.83 20.18 10.96
CA HIS A 163 10.80 21.35 11.83
C HIS A 163 10.17 21.05 13.19
N GLN A 164 9.38 19.98 13.34
CA GLN A 164 8.83 19.53 14.62
C GLN A 164 9.88 18.93 15.57
N PHE A 165 11.12 18.76 15.12
CA PHE A 165 12.24 18.34 15.96
C PHE A 165 13.15 19.50 16.39
N ASN A 166 12.90 20.73 15.92
CA ASN A 166 13.70 21.91 16.28
C ASN A 166 13.63 22.16 17.81
N VAL A 167 14.72 22.49 18.47
CA VAL A 167 14.72 22.75 19.93
C VAL A 167 14.00 24.05 20.31
N ASP A 168 13.95 25.03 19.41
CA ASP A 168 13.18 26.26 19.60
C ASP A 168 11.68 25.99 19.50
N ARG A 169 10.99 26.17 20.62
CA ARG A 169 9.55 25.93 20.73
C ARG A 169 8.73 26.83 19.82
N ASN A 170 9.12 28.10 19.67
CA ASN A 170 8.39 29.04 18.81
C ASN A 170 8.52 28.64 17.34
N HIS A 171 9.70 28.15 16.94
CA HIS A 171 9.92 27.61 15.61
C HIS A 171 8.98 26.42 15.32
N ARG A 172 8.96 25.44 16.23
CA ARG A 172 8.11 24.24 16.06
C ARG A 172 6.63 24.59 16.02
N GLU A 173 6.18 25.51 16.88
CA GLU A 173 4.80 25.99 16.94
C GLU A 173 4.37 26.62 15.62
N LYS A 174 5.16 27.56 15.09
CA LYS A 174 4.92 28.19 13.79
C LYS A 174 4.87 27.17 12.66
N ALA A 175 5.87 26.28 12.60
CA ALA A 175 5.92 25.22 11.59
C ALA A 175 4.70 24.29 11.67
N TRP A 176 4.25 23.95 12.88
CA TRP A 176 3.07 23.11 13.08
C TRP A 176 1.82 23.79 12.53
N HIS A 177 1.61 25.07 12.85
CA HIS A 177 0.48 25.85 12.35
C HIS A 177 0.49 25.95 10.82
N ILE A 178 1.63 26.26 10.20
CA ILE A 178 1.78 26.30 8.74
C ILE A 178 1.35 24.96 8.09
N VAL A 179 1.80 23.84 8.65
CA VAL A 179 1.43 22.50 8.16
C VAL A 179 -0.07 22.24 8.33
N GLN A 180 -0.65 22.56 9.49
CA GLN A 180 -2.09 22.35 9.70
C GLN A 180 -2.95 23.26 8.82
N GLU A 181 -2.58 24.52 8.65
CA GLU A 181 -3.26 25.47 7.76
C GLU A 181 -3.24 24.96 6.33
N ARG A 182 -2.13 24.37 5.87
CA ARG A 182 -2.07 23.77 4.55
C ARG A 182 -3.05 22.61 4.38
N TRP A 183 -3.17 21.72 5.36
CA TRP A 183 -4.19 20.66 5.34
C TRP A 183 -5.62 21.22 5.30
N LEU A 184 -5.87 22.33 6.00
CA LEU A 184 -7.18 22.97 6.03
C LEU A 184 -7.60 23.58 4.68
N ILE A 185 -6.64 24.00 3.85
CA ILE A 185 -6.93 24.52 2.49
C ILE A 185 -7.63 23.46 1.63
N ASP A 186 -7.16 22.20 1.67
CA ASP A 186 -7.73 21.11 0.86
C ASP A 186 -8.76 20.28 1.62
N ARG A 187 -9.12 20.66 2.85
CA ARG A 187 -10.03 19.91 3.71
C ARG A 187 -11.33 19.55 3.00
N ALA A 188 -11.96 20.50 2.32
CA ALA A 188 -13.25 20.26 1.67
C ALA A 188 -13.15 19.19 0.57
N VAL A 189 -12.05 19.18 -0.20
CA VAL A 189 -11.79 18.17 -1.23
C VAL A 189 -11.55 16.81 -0.59
N LEU A 190 -10.71 16.75 0.45
CA LEU A 190 -10.42 15.49 1.16
C LEU A 190 -11.66 14.92 1.87
N ASP A 191 -12.48 15.76 2.50
CA ASP A 191 -13.74 15.37 3.14
C ASP A 191 -14.71 14.79 2.08
N GLN A 192 -14.80 15.41 0.90
CA GLN A 192 -15.64 14.93 -0.19
C GLN A 192 -15.17 13.57 -0.72
N LEU A 193 -13.87 13.41 -1.01
CA LEU A 193 -13.28 12.14 -1.45
C LEU A 193 -13.58 11.02 -0.44
N PHE A 194 -13.44 11.30 0.86
CA PHE A 194 -13.74 10.32 1.90
C PHE A 194 -15.22 9.92 1.92
N LEU A 195 -16.14 10.88 1.81
CA LEU A 195 -17.59 10.62 1.83
C LEU A 195 -18.04 9.80 0.61
N GLU A 196 -17.48 10.08 -0.57
CA GLU A 196 -17.75 9.29 -1.78
C GLU A 196 -17.24 7.85 -1.63
N MET A 197 -15.99 7.68 -1.20
CA MET A 197 -15.45 6.34 -0.92
C MET A 197 -16.28 5.59 0.14
N LEU A 198 -16.76 6.28 1.18
CA LEU A 198 -17.57 5.68 2.23
C LEU A 198 -18.90 5.15 1.68
N ALA A 199 -19.57 5.92 0.82
CA ALA A 199 -20.82 5.51 0.19
C ALA A 199 -20.59 4.27 -0.71
N LEU A 200 -19.59 4.31 -1.58
CA LEU A 200 -19.23 3.20 -2.48
C LEU A 200 -18.86 1.93 -1.70
N ARG A 201 -18.12 2.06 -0.60
CA ARG A 201 -17.76 0.92 0.27
C ARG A 201 -18.99 0.29 0.94
N ARG A 202 -19.98 1.09 1.36
CA ARG A 202 -21.25 0.56 1.88
C ARG A 202 -22.01 -0.21 0.80
N GLU A 203 -21.99 0.28 -0.44
CA GLU A 203 -22.61 -0.40 -1.58
C GLU A 203 -21.91 -1.74 -1.88
N ILE A 204 -20.57 -1.78 -1.88
CA ILE A 204 -19.80 -3.03 -2.02
C ILE A 204 -20.26 -4.08 -1.00
N ALA A 205 -20.37 -3.68 0.26
CA ALA A 205 -20.80 -4.56 1.34
C ALA A 205 -22.23 -5.06 1.13
N GLY A 206 -23.16 -4.17 0.80
CA GLY A 206 -24.56 -4.51 0.54
C GLY A 206 -24.73 -5.47 -0.65
N ASN A 207 -24.01 -5.23 -1.74
CA ASN A 207 -24.01 -6.12 -2.91
C ASN A 207 -23.49 -7.53 -2.57
N ALA A 208 -22.54 -7.64 -1.64
CA ALA A 208 -22.00 -8.90 -1.14
C ALA A 208 -22.80 -9.50 0.03
N GLY A 209 -23.97 -8.94 0.39
CA GLY A 209 -24.85 -9.46 1.43
C GLY A 209 -24.44 -9.12 2.87
N PHE A 210 -23.55 -8.15 3.07
CA PHE A 210 -23.12 -7.70 4.40
C PHE A 210 -23.91 -6.46 4.85
N SER A 211 -24.19 -6.38 6.16
CA SER A 211 -24.84 -5.23 6.77
C SER A 211 -23.94 -3.99 6.85
N ASP A 212 -22.63 -4.19 6.88
CA ASP A 212 -21.65 -3.12 6.93
C ASP A 212 -20.32 -3.49 6.25
N PHE A 213 -19.52 -2.47 5.95
CA PHE A 213 -18.24 -2.65 5.26
C PHE A 213 -17.15 -3.25 6.16
N ARG A 214 -17.24 -3.16 7.49
CA ARG A 214 -16.26 -3.77 8.39
C ARG A 214 -16.31 -5.29 8.24
N ASP A 215 -17.51 -5.86 8.26
CA ASP A 215 -17.70 -7.32 8.18
C ASP A 215 -17.33 -7.85 6.80
N TYR A 216 -17.74 -7.15 5.74
CA TYR A 216 -17.27 -7.44 4.38
C TYR A 216 -15.73 -7.41 4.33
N LYS A 217 -15.10 -6.35 4.84
CA LYS A 217 -13.64 -6.20 4.76
C LYS A 217 -12.92 -7.23 5.63
N TRP A 218 -13.50 -7.67 6.75
CA TRP A 218 -12.96 -8.74 7.58
C TRP A 218 -12.86 -10.06 6.81
N ARG A 219 -13.94 -10.41 6.09
CA ARG A 219 -14.00 -11.56 5.19
C ARG A 219 -13.07 -11.38 4.00
N ASN A 220 -13.10 -10.24 3.32
CA ASN A 220 -12.24 -9.95 2.17
C ASN A 220 -10.74 -10.07 2.50
N LEU A 221 -10.32 -9.63 3.70
CA LEU A 221 -8.95 -9.78 4.18
C LEU A 221 -8.60 -11.18 4.70
N SER A 222 -9.52 -12.14 4.60
CA SER A 222 -9.34 -13.53 5.06
C SER A 222 -8.90 -13.61 6.53
N ARG A 223 -9.45 -12.74 7.38
CA ARG A 223 -9.16 -12.69 8.82
C ARG A 223 -9.96 -13.77 9.55
N PHE A 224 -9.48 -15.00 9.46
CA PHE A 224 -10.20 -16.17 9.98
C PHE A 224 -9.87 -16.53 11.44
N THR A 225 -8.78 -15.99 11.99
CA THR A 225 -8.22 -16.41 13.28
C THR A 225 -8.48 -15.41 14.40
N TYR A 226 -9.12 -14.27 14.11
CA TYR A 226 -9.50 -13.26 15.08
C TYR A 226 -10.70 -12.47 14.57
N THR A 227 -11.41 -11.83 15.50
CA THR A 227 -12.68 -11.14 15.29
C THR A 227 -12.56 -9.64 15.57
N PRO A 228 -13.54 -8.84 15.14
CA PRO A 228 -13.62 -7.44 15.56
C PRO A 228 -13.61 -7.26 17.08
N GLN A 229 -14.19 -8.20 17.84
CA GLN A 229 -14.23 -8.13 19.30
C GLN A 229 -12.84 -8.33 19.91
N ASP A 230 -12.01 -9.19 19.34
CA ASP A 230 -10.61 -9.36 19.79
C ASP A 230 -9.82 -8.06 19.62
N CYS A 231 -10.09 -7.30 18.55
CA CYS A 231 -9.49 -5.97 18.37
C CYS A 231 -9.99 -4.97 19.41
N LEU A 232 -11.28 -5.00 19.79
CA LEU A 232 -11.81 -4.13 20.83
C LEU A 232 -11.22 -4.48 22.21
N ALA A 233 -11.11 -5.75 22.54
CA ALA A 233 -10.43 -6.21 23.76
C ALA A 233 -8.95 -5.76 23.79
N LEU A 234 -8.26 -5.83 22.64
CA LEU A 234 -6.91 -5.29 22.52
C LEU A 234 -6.87 -3.77 22.72
N HIS A 235 -7.85 -3.01 22.21
CA HIS A 235 -7.94 -1.57 22.44
C HIS A 235 -8.10 -1.24 23.93
N GLU A 236 -8.97 -1.98 24.63
CA GLU A 236 -9.16 -1.83 26.08
C GLU A 236 -7.86 -2.15 26.84
N ALA A 237 -7.15 -3.22 26.47
CA ALA A 237 -5.87 -3.57 27.08
C ALA A 237 -4.80 -2.48 26.84
N ILE A 238 -4.73 -1.92 25.63
CA ILE A 238 -3.84 -0.79 25.33
C ILE A 238 -4.22 0.43 26.18
N GLU A 239 -5.51 0.73 26.32
CA GLU A 239 -5.97 1.83 27.17
C GLU A 239 -5.59 1.64 28.64
N GLN A 240 -5.73 0.42 29.16
CA GLN A 240 -5.46 0.13 30.57
C GLN A 240 -3.96 0.05 30.88
N GLU A 241 -3.15 -0.54 29.99
CA GLU A 241 -1.75 -0.88 30.28
C GLU A 241 -0.75 0.07 29.65
N VAL A 242 -1.00 0.52 28.42
CA VAL A 242 -0.05 1.35 27.65
C VAL A 242 -0.27 2.83 27.92
N ILE A 243 -1.52 3.30 27.94
CA ILE A 243 -1.80 4.73 28.12
C ILE A 243 -1.29 5.29 29.46
N PRO A 244 -1.35 4.60 30.61
CA PRO A 244 -0.73 5.10 31.83
C PRO A 244 0.79 5.29 31.72
N VAL A 245 1.47 4.40 30.99
CA VAL A 245 2.92 4.52 30.72
C VAL A 245 3.20 5.71 29.81
N VAL A 246 2.39 5.89 28.76
CA VAL A 246 2.48 7.06 27.86
C VAL A 246 2.25 8.36 28.64
N ARG A 247 1.25 8.41 29.54
CA ARG A 247 0.99 9.57 30.41
C ARG A 247 2.18 9.88 31.32
N LYS A 248 2.78 8.88 31.96
CA LYS A 248 4.00 9.06 32.78
C LYS A 248 5.15 9.60 31.93
N TYR A 249 5.34 9.07 30.73
CA TYR A 249 6.36 9.53 29.79
C TYR A 249 6.14 11.00 29.37
N THR A 250 4.90 11.37 29.00
CA THR A 250 4.58 12.74 28.57
C THR A 250 4.67 13.74 29.72
N THR A 251 4.24 13.40 30.93
CA THR A 251 4.47 14.23 32.13
C THR A 251 5.96 14.45 32.40
N ARG A 252 6.77 13.38 32.32
CA ARG A 252 8.24 13.49 32.50
C ARG A 252 8.86 14.37 31.42
N LYS A 253 8.44 14.21 30.16
CA LYS A 253 8.90 15.03 29.04
C LYS A 253 8.57 16.52 29.25
N ALA A 254 7.33 16.82 29.67
CA ALA A 254 6.91 18.19 29.99
C ALA A 254 7.78 18.81 31.10
N ALA A 255 8.05 18.05 32.16
CA ALA A 255 8.90 18.48 33.26
C ALA A 255 10.36 18.72 32.83
N GLN A 256 10.94 17.84 32.00
CA GLN A 256 12.30 18.00 31.45
C GLN A 256 12.43 19.26 30.60
N MET A 257 11.38 19.62 29.88
CA MET A 257 11.31 20.82 29.05
C MET A 257 10.83 22.08 29.81
N SER A 258 10.55 21.97 31.11
CA SER A 258 9.99 23.06 31.93
C SER A 258 8.70 23.67 31.37
N ILE A 259 7.83 22.85 30.77
CA ILE A 259 6.52 23.27 30.25
C ILE A 259 5.37 22.67 31.04
N LYS A 260 4.29 23.43 31.21
CA LYS A 260 3.12 23.00 31.98
C LYS A 260 2.28 21.94 31.26
N THR A 261 2.16 22.06 29.95
CA THR A 261 1.29 21.20 29.12
C THR A 261 1.93 21.02 27.77
N LEU A 262 2.08 19.76 27.34
CA LEU A 262 2.53 19.44 26.00
C LEU A 262 1.46 19.85 24.99
N ARG A 263 1.86 20.66 24.02
CA ARG A 263 1.06 20.96 22.83
C ARG A 263 1.44 20.00 21.69
N PRO A 264 0.64 19.90 20.61
CA PRO A 264 0.97 19.02 19.49
C PRO A 264 2.41 19.20 18.97
N TRP A 265 2.88 20.45 18.88
CA TRP A 265 4.24 20.80 18.46
C TRP A 265 5.36 20.51 19.48
N ASP A 266 5.03 20.04 20.68
CA ASP A 266 6.01 19.64 21.69
C ASP A 266 6.27 18.10 21.68
N SER A 267 5.55 17.35 20.84
CA SER A 267 5.55 15.88 20.88
C SER A 267 6.84 15.25 20.34
N ASN A 268 7.45 15.82 19.31
CA ASN A 268 8.57 15.20 18.58
C ASN A 268 9.97 15.65 19.02
N VAL A 269 10.09 16.84 19.62
CA VAL A 269 11.39 17.39 20.06
C VAL A 269 12.06 16.51 21.11
N ASP A 270 13.38 16.50 21.15
CA ASP A 270 14.13 15.90 22.24
C ASP A 270 13.92 16.66 23.56
N ALA A 271 13.47 15.96 24.60
CA ALA A 271 13.13 16.58 25.88
C ALA A 271 14.34 17.17 26.64
N LEU A 272 15.56 16.75 26.28
CA LEU A 272 16.80 17.24 26.87
C LEU A 272 17.40 18.40 26.06
N GLY A 273 16.70 18.88 25.03
CA GLY A 273 17.17 19.98 24.17
C GLY A 273 18.34 19.59 23.28
N ARG A 274 18.56 18.30 23.03
CA ARG A 274 19.59 17.84 22.10
C ARG A 274 19.16 18.15 20.67
N LYS A 275 20.14 18.47 19.82
CA LYS A 275 19.89 18.68 18.38
C LYS A 275 19.27 17.40 17.79
N ALA A 276 18.28 17.58 16.91
CA ALA A 276 17.69 16.49 16.16
C ALA A 276 18.79 15.67 15.45
N LEU A 277 18.64 14.34 15.48
CA LEU A 277 19.53 13.46 14.73
C LEU A 277 19.30 13.72 13.24
N ARG A 278 20.41 13.82 12.50
CA ARG A 278 20.44 13.90 11.03
C ARG A 278 21.32 12.78 10.49
N PRO A 279 20.81 11.55 10.42
CA PRO A 279 21.59 10.39 9.99
C PRO A 279 22.09 10.47 8.54
N PHE A 280 21.45 11.25 7.67
CA PHE A 280 21.87 11.41 6.28
C PHE A 280 21.50 12.79 5.73
N GLU A 281 22.25 13.25 4.73
CA GLU A 281 21.94 14.46 3.96
C GLU A 281 21.40 14.12 2.56
N THR A 282 21.72 12.94 2.06
CA THR A 282 21.28 12.45 0.74
C THR A 282 20.77 11.02 0.84
N VAL A 283 19.88 10.63 -0.08
CA VAL A 283 19.38 9.24 -0.15
C VAL A 283 20.52 8.24 -0.36
N ALA A 284 21.57 8.60 -1.11
CA ALA A 284 22.74 7.74 -1.27
C ALA A 284 23.44 7.43 0.07
N GLN A 285 23.57 8.43 0.96
CA GLN A 285 24.13 8.22 2.29
C GLN A 285 23.25 7.30 3.16
N LEU A 286 21.92 7.44 3.06
CA LEU A 286 20.97 6.54 3.71
C LEU A 286 21.15 5.10 3.22
N GLU A 287 21.15 4.89 1.90
CA GLU A 287 21.34 3.57 1.31
C GLU A 287 22.66 2.93 1.71
N ASP A 288 23.77 3.68 1.66
CA ASP A 288 25.07 3.17 2.08
C ASP A 288 25.08 2.80 3.57
N GLY A 289 24.40 3.58 4.41
CA GLY A 289 24.18 3.28 5.81
C GLY A 289 23.44 1.95 6.01
N ILE A 290 22.30 1.78 5.33
CA ILE A 290 21.50 0.55 5.38
C ILE A 290 22.33 -0.65 4.87
N GLN A 291 23.05 -0.50 3.75
CA GLN A 291 23.89 -1.56 3.19
C GLN A 291 24.96 -2.02 4.20
N ARG A 292 25.62 -1.09 4.89
CA ARG A 292 26.61 -1.43 5.93
C ARG A 292 25.97 -2.18 7.09
N ILE A 293 24.80 -1.73 7.55
CA ILE A 293 24.06 -2.39 8.65
C ILE A 293 23.66 -3.80 8.23
N PHE A 294 23.07 -3.96 7.05
CA PHE A 294 22.61 -5.27 6.57
C PHE A 294 23.75 -6.25 6.35
N ASN A 295 24.88 -5.81 5.76
CA ASN A 295 26.07 -6.64 5.64
C ASN A 295 26.60 -7.13 7.01
N ARG A 296 26.39 -6.35 8.07
CA ARG A 296 26.82 -6.69 9.43
C ARG A 296 25.84 -7.62 10.14
N ILE A 297 24.56 -7.54 9.81
CA ILE A 297 23.51 -8.42 10.33
C ILE A 297 23.63 -9.80 9.66
N ASP A 298 23.60 -9.84 8.33
CA ASP A 298 23.62 -11.06 7.54
C ASP A 298 24.06 -10.77 6.08
N PRO A 299 25.12 -11.42 5.55
CA PRO A 299 25.57 -11.23 4.16
C PRO A 299 24.50 -11.49 3.09
N VAL A 300 23.55 -12.40 3.33
CA VAL A 300 22.43 -12.69 2.42
C VAL A 300 21.47 -11.50 2.39
N LEU A 301 21.12 -10.94 3.56
CA LEU A 301 20.32 -9.71 3.65
C LEU A 301 21.03 -8.54 2.95
N GLY A 302 22.34 -8.40 3.18
CA GLY A 302 23.18 -7.44 2.48
C GLY A 302 23.14 -7.60 0.96
N SER A 303 23.23 -8.83 0.46
CA SER A 303 23.14 -9.14 -0.97
C SER A 303 21.76 -8.82 -1.55
N HIS A 304 20.68 -9.06 -0.81
CA HIS A 304 19.32 -8.73 -1.25
C HIS A 304 19.13 -7.22 -1.40
N PHE A 305 19.53 -6.43 -0.39
CA PHE A 305 19.42 -4.98 -0.48
C PHE A 305 20.30 -4.40 -1.58
N ASN A 306 21.54 -4.90 -1.76
CA ASN A 306 22.41 -4.46 -2.85
C ASN A 306 21.76 -4.64 -4.23
N ARG A 307 20.99 -5.72 -4.43
CA ARG A 307 20.23 -5.96 -5.67
C ARG A 307 19.04 -5.00 -5.85
N MET A 308 18.48 -4.48 -4.76
CA MET A 308 17.36 -3.52 -4.80
C MET A 308 17.84 -2.10 -5.13
N ARG A 309 19.07 -1.74 -4.77
CA ARG A 309 19.64 -0.41 -5.08
C ARG A 309 19.69 -0.11 -6.59
N ASP A 310 19.64 -1.15 -7.42
CA ASP A 310 19.52 -1.06 -8.87
C ASP A 310 18.06 -0.78 -9.30
N GLY A 311 17.57 0.44 -9.02
CA GLY A 311 16.30 0.96 -9.53
C GLY A 311 15.03 0.47 -8.83
N ASN A 312 15.16 -0.19 -7.68
CA ASN A 312 14.03 -0.70 -6.88
C ASN A 312 13.81 0.04 -5.55
N LEU A 313 14.44 1.21 -5.38
CA LEU A 313 14.27 2.09 -4.22
C LEU A 313 13.86 3.48 -4.71
N ASP A 314 12.71 3.98 -4.26
CA ASP A 314 12.31 5.37 -4.42
C ASP A 314 12.02 5.98 -3.05
N LEU A 315 13.06 6.50 -2.40
CA LEU A 315 13.02 6.87 -0.99
C LEU A 315 12.80 8.36 -0.75
N GLU A 316 13.26 9.22 -1.65
CA GLU A 316 13.26 10.67 -1.44
C GLU A 316 11.85 11.25 -1.36
N SER A 317 11.59 12.18 -0.43
CA SER A 317 10.38 13.00 -0.48
C SER A 317 10.53 14.13 -1.49
N ARG A 318 9.57 14.26 -2.41
CA ARG A 318 9.52 15.32 -3.43
C ARG A 318 8.08 15.73 -3.72
N ARG A 319 7.90 16.94 -4.28
CA ARG A 319 6.60 17.42 -4.72
C ARG A 319 6.00 16.47 -5.76
N ASN A 320 4.69 16.28 -5.70
CA ASN A 320 3.92 15.36 -6.53
C ASN A 320 4.28 13.88 -6.35
N LYS A 321 5.00 13.49 -5.29
CA LYS A 321 5.11 12.08 -4.92
C LYS A 321 3.92 11.69 -4.03
N ALA A 322 3.33 10.52 -4.27
CA ALA A 322 2.23 10.04 -3.47
C ALA A 322 2.61 9.96 -1.97
N PRO A 323 1.66 10.19 -1.04
CA PRO A 323 1.96 10.19 0.38
C PRO A 323 2.31 8.79 0.91
N GLY A 324 3.01 8.77 2.04
CA GLY A 324 3.26 7.54 2.80
C GLY A 324 4.46 6.74 2.32
N ALA A 325 4.37 5.42 2.52
CA ALA A 325 5.39 4.44 2.19
C ALA A 325 4.73 3.08 1.94
N TYR A 326 5.29 2.29 1.01
CA TYR A 326 4.84 0.92 0.75
C TYR A 326 5.99 0.02 0.30
N CYS A 327 5.75 -1.28 0.39
CA CYS A 327 6.58 -2.32 -0.19
C CYS A 327 5.73 -3.06 -1.23
N GLY A 328 6.21 -3.09 -2.47
CA GLY A 328 5.66 -3.91 -3.54
C GLY A 328 6.77 -4.77 -4.16
N GLY A 329 6.55 -5.30 -5.36
CA GLY A 329 7.59 -6.10 -6.01
C GLY A 329 7.19 -6.63 -7.37
N PHE A 330 8.20 -7.06 -8.11
CA PHE A 330 8.07 -7.69 -9.42
C PHE A 330 8.33 -9.18 -9.27
N HIS A 331 7.29 -9.99 -9.38
CA HIS A 331 7.36 -11.43 -9.19
C HIS A 331 8.22 -12.11 -10.26
N GLN A 332 8.24 -11.60 -11.50
CA GLN A 332 9.07 -12.14 -12.58
C GLN A 332 10.57 -12.05 -12.28
N THR A 333 10.99 -10.97 -11.63
CA THR A 333 12.41 -10.74 -11.28
C THR A 333 12.73 -11.18 -9.85
N GLY A 334 11.71 -11.38 -9.02
CA GLY A 334 11.83 -11.58 -7.58
C GLY A 334 12.43 -10.38 -6.86
N LYS A 335 12.42 -9.18 -7.47
CA LYS A 335 12.94 -7.95 -6.85
C LYS A 335 11.80 -7.22 -6.15
N PRO A 336 11.85 -7.03 -4.81
CA PRO A 336 10.94 -6.12 -4.13
C PRO A 336 11.24 -4.67 -4.52
N TYR A 337 10.27 -3.79 -4.34
CA TYR A 337 10.35 -2.36 -4.59
C TYR A 337 9.93 -1.60 -3.33
N ILE A 338 10.72 -0.61 -2.91
CA ILE A 338 10.44 0.20 -1.73
C ILE A 338 10.16 1.62 -2.16
N PHE A 339 8.96 2.09 -1.81
CA PHE A 339 8.55 3.47 -1.91
C PHE A 339 8.49 4.09 -0.52
N ALA A 340 9.13 5.23 -0.33
CA ALA A 340 9.05 5.99 0.91
C ALA A 340 9.18 7.49 0.65
N ASN A 341 8.81 8.29 1.65
CA ASN A 341 9.06 9.73 1.69
C ASN A 341 10.01 10.01 2.87
N VAL A 342 11.28 9.64 2.74
CA VAL A 342 12.27 9.83 3.80
C VAL A 342 12.70 11.28 3.89
N ILE A 343 13.01 11.69 5.12
CA ILE A 343 13.50 13.02 5.51
C ILE A 343 14.71 12.83 6.45
N GLY A 344 15.68 13.72 6.37
CA GLY A 344 17.10 13.50 6.75
C GLY A 344 17.45 13.73 8.21
#